data_AF-A0A4R4TK41-F1
#
_entry.id   AF-A0A4R4TK41-F1
#
_cell.length_a   1.000
_cell.length_b   1.000
_cell.length_c   1.000
_cell.angle_alpha   90.00
_cell.angle_beta   90.00
_cell.angle_gamma   90.00
#
_symmetry.space_group_name_H-M   'P 1'
#
loop_
_entity.id
_entity.type
_entity.pdbx_description
1 polymer ?
#
loop_
_entity_poly.entity_id
_entity_poly.type
_entity_poly.pdbx_seq_one_letter_code
_entity_poly.pdbx_strand_id
1 'polypeptide(L)'
;MSRQVSHLMTAANLGTLLSPLAAAVTVGGITWTAKSPVVREGIVRVQTAIPVLAPCRLRMTVNELKPSEPALQYLAGDGRTGFSARRLCLNTPHRPFPGTHKHRNEPGGGEEGAYEPDDIPAVPLQPRVAPGTYRAILEAFAAECFIAIGDDFVWCEPRGGR
;
A
#
# COMPACT_ATOMS: atom_id res chain seq x y z
N MET A 1 22.98 3.16 -0.39
CA MET A 1 22.53 2.33 -1.54
C MET A 1 21.82 3.26 -2.52
N SER A 2 22.30 3.34 -3.77
CA SER A 2 21.61 4.12 -4.80
C SER A 2 20.20 3.54 -4.99
N ARG A 3 19.14 4.33 -4.73
CA ARG A 3 17.78 3.98 -5.17
C ARG A 3 17.83 3.98 -6.69
N GLN A 4 18.04 2.82 -7.32
CA GLN A 4 17.79 2.69 -8.75
C GLN A 4 16.30 3.00 -8.95
N VAL A 5 16.02 4.17 -9.50
CA VAL A 5 14.68 4.57 -9.89
C VAL A 5 14.30 3.68 -11.06
N SER A 6 13.19 2.94 -10.92
CA SER A 6 12.69 2.12 -12.02
C SER A 6 12.44 3.00 -13.25
N HIS A 7 12.87 2.54 -14.43
CA HIS A 7 12.55 3.21 -15.69
C HIS A 7 11.04 3.26 -15.97
N LEU A 8 10.24 2.42 -15.29
CA LEU A 8 8.78 2.47 -15.34
C LEU A 8 8.20 3.63 -14.51
N MET A 9 8.96 4.19 -13.57
CA MET A 9 8.53 5.29 -12.71
C MET A 9 8.68 6.65 -13.42
N THR A 10 7.88 6.85 -14.47
CA THR A 10 7.77 8.12 -15.18
C THR A 10 6.58 8.92 -14.67
N ALA A 11 6.55 10.23 -14.93
CA ALA A 11 5.43 11.07 -14.53
C ALA A 11 4.12 10.66 -15.19
N ALA A 12 4.18 10.28 -16.47
CA ALA A 12 3.04 9.75 -17.19
C ALA A 12 2.53 8.46 -16.55
N ASN A 13 3.40 7.47 -16.32
CA ASN A 13 3.00 6.19 -15.73
C ASN A 13 2.42 6.36 -14.33
N LEU A 14 3.07 7.15 -13.47
CA LEU A 14 2.59 7.42 -12.12
C LEU A 14 1.23 8.15 -12.14
N GLY A 15 1.11 9.17 -13.00
CA GLY A 15 -0.12 9.95 -13.16
C GLY A 15 -1.28 9.10 -13.66
N THR A 16 -1.06 8.27 -14.69
CA THR A 16 -2.10 7.36 -15.20
C THR A 16 -2.47 6.31 -14.15
N LEU A 17 -1.48 5.69 -13.50
CA LEU A 17 -1.68 4.63 -12.50
C LEU A 17 -2.46 5.11 -11.26
N LEU A 18 -2.31 6.38 -10.88
CA LEU A 18 -2.99 7.02 -9.74
C LEU A 18 -4.15 7.92 -10.21
N SER A 19 -4.90 7.44 -11.20
CA SER A 19 -6.09 8.11 -11.73
C SER A 19 -7.12 7.07 -12.20
N PRO A 20 -8.38 7.48 -12.46
CA PRO A 20 -9.40 6.59 -13.03
C PRO A 20 -9.00 5.93 -14.35
N LEU A 21 -8.05 6.51 -15.10
CA LEU A 21 -7.57 5.97 -16.39
C LEU A 21 -6.88 4.61 -16.24
N ALA A 22 -6.38 4.27 -15.05
CA ALA A 22 -5.79 2.96 -14.81
C ALA A 22 -6.82 1.82 -14.86
N ALA A 23 -8.11 2.12 -14.70
CA ALA A 23 -9.17 1.14 -14.51
C ALA A 23 -8.76 0.04 -13.51
N ALA A 24 -8.15 0.46 -12.39
CA ALA A 24 -7.51 -0.46 -11.47
C ALA A 24 -8.56 -1.17 -10.61
N VAL A 25 -8.48 -2.50 -10.52
CA VAL A 25 -9.41 -3.32 -9.75
C VAL A 25 -8.64 -4.42 -9.01
N THR A 26 -9.01 -4.68 -7.75
CA THR A 26 -8.45 -5.83 -7.03
C THR A 26 -8.90 -7.14 -7.66
N VAL A 27 -8.06 -8.18 -7.59
CA VAL A 27 -8.39 -9.52 -8.11
C VAL A 27 -8.16 -10.57 -7.02
N GLY A 28 -9.20 -11.34 -6.72
CA GLY A 28 -9.21 -12.38 -5.70
C GLY A 28 -9.03 -11.84 -4.28
N GLY A 29 -8.53 -12.69 -3.39
CA GLY A 29 -8.35 -12.36 -1.97
C GLY A 29 -6.96 -11.85 -1.58
N ILE A 30 -6.87 -11.28 -0.38
CA ILE A 30 -5.59 -11.00 0.26
C ILE A 30 -4.87 -12.30 0.62
N THR A 31 -3.59 -12.40 0.28
CA THR A 31 -2.72 -13.52 0.67
C THR A 31 -1.70 -13.04 1.69
N TRP A 32 -1.70 -13.66 2.87
CA TRP A 32 -0.74 -13.35 3.94
C TRP A 32 0.46 -14.29 3.92
N THR A 33 1.64 -13.73 4.08
CA THR A 33 2.91 -14.46 4.21
C THR A 33 3.68 -13.98 5.45
N ALA A 34 4.32 -14.90 6.16
CA ALA A 34 5.25 -14.54 7.22
C ALA A 34 6.59 -14.14 6.61
N LYS A 35 7.04 -12.90 6.84
CA LYS A 35 8.38 -12.43 6.44
C LYS A 35 9.42 -12.65 7.54
N SER A 36 8.96 -12.63 8.78
CA SER A 36 9.73 -12.96 9.97
C SER A 36 8.76 -13.49 11.04
N PRO A 37 9.25 -13.91 12.22
CA PRO A 37 8.37 -14.36 13.31
C PRO A 37 7.28 -13.34 13.66
N VAL A 38 7.61 -12.04 13.62
CA VAL A 38 6.73 -10.93 14.04
C VAL A 38 6.20 -10.07 12.90
N VAL A 39 6.55 -10.36 11.63
CA VAL A 39 6.10 -9.56 10.48
C VAL A 39 5.27 -10.41 9.53
N ARG A 40 4.07 -9.90 9.24
CA ARG A 40 3.15 -10.45 8.23
C ARG A 40 3.05 -9.48 7.06
N GLU A 41 3.14 -10.01 5.84
CA GLU A 41 2.91 -9.26 4.59
C GLU A 41 1.67 -9.81 3.90
N GLY A 42 0.68 -8.94 3.71
CA GLY A 42 -0.53 -9.20 2.95
C GLY A 42 -0.41 -8.61 1.55
N ILE A 43 -0.69 -9.42 0.52
CA ILE A 43 -0.68 -8.99 -0.87
C ILE A 43 -2.06 -9.17 -1.48
N VAL A 44 -2.58 -8.12 -2.11
CA VAL A 44 -3.77 -8.15 -2.97
C VAL A 44 -3.31 -7.84 -4.39
N ARG A 45 -3.68 -8.68 -5.36
CA ARG A 45 -3.38 -8.42 -6.77
C ARG A 45 -4.28 -7.29 -7.28
N VAL A 46 -3.72 -6.45 -8.14
CA VAL A 46 -4.46 -5.39 -8.82
C VAL A 46 -4.29 -5.56 -10.31
N GLN A 47 -5.40 -5.64 -11.03
CA GLN A 47 -5.42 -5.58 -12.49
C GLN A 47 -5.60 -4.13 -12.92
N THR A 48 -4.91 -3.73 -13.97
CA THR A 48 -5.03 -2.39 -14.56
C THR A 48 -5.13 -2.50 -16.08
N ALA A 49 -5.62 -1.45 -16.73
CA ALA A 49 -5.60 -1.30 -18.18
C ALA A 49 -4.23 -0.90 -18.74
N ILE A 50 -3.16 -0.92 -17.94
CA ILE A 50 -1.81 -0.47 -18.30
C ILE A 50 -0.83 -1.67 -18.25
N PRO A 51 -0.73 -2.49 -19.31
CA PRO A 51 0.01 -3.76 -19.26
C PRO A 51 1.50 -3.60 -18.93
N VAL A 52 2.12 -2.50 -19.36
CA VAL A 52 3.55 -2.22 -19.11
C VAL A 52 3.88 -2.03 -17.63
N LEU A 53 2.88 -1.78 -16.78
CA LEU A 53 3.04 -1.62 -15.34
C LEU A 53 2.72 -2.90 -14.54
N ALA A 54 2.26 -3.96 -15.22
CA ALA A 54 2.01 -5.22 -14.58
C ALA A 54 3.34 -5.92 -14.16
N PRO A 55 3.34 -6.69 -13.05
CA PRO A 55 2.21 -6.92 -12.15
C PRO A 55 1.98 -5.76 -11.18
N CYS A 56 0.71 -5.40 -10.95
CA CYS A 56 0.30 -4.43 -9.95
C CYS A 56 -0.24 -5.13 -8.69
N ARG A 57 0.03 -4.56 -7.51
CA ARG A 57 -0.41 -5.13 -6.22
C ARG A 57 -0.51 -4.08 -5.11
N LEU A 58 -1.49 -4.25 -4.24
CA LEU A 58 -1.48 -3.63 -2.91
C LEU A 58 -0.68 -4.54 -1.97
N ARG A 59 0.21 -3.92 -1.19
CA ARG A 59 0.92 -4.57 -0.11
C ARG A 59 0.53 -3.92 1.21
N MET A 60 0.26 -4.74 2.22
CA MET A 60 0.17 -4.35 3.62
C MET A 60 1.23 -5.10 4.42
N THR A 61 1.95 -4.40 5.28
CA THR A 61 2.88 -4.99 6.23
C THR A 61 2.40 -4.70 7.64
N VAL A 62 2.27 -5.75 8.46
CA VAL A 62 1.89 -5.67 9.87
C VAL A 62 3.02 -6.23 10.71
N ASN A 63 3.52 -5.43 11.66
CA ASN A 63 4.41 -5.89 12.72
C ASN A 63 3.56 -6.26 13.94
N GLU A 64 3.57 -7.52 14.35
CA GLU A 64 2.79 -8.05 15.47
C GLU A 64 3.17 -7.43 16.82
N LEU A 65 4.37 -6.84 16.94
CA LEU A 65 4.79 -6.08 18.13
C LEU A 65 4.22 -4.65 18.14
N LYS A 66 3.83 -4.13 16.98
CA LYS A 66 3.30 -2.77 16.77
C LYS A 66 2.10 -2.83 15.81
N PRO A 67 1.02 -3.55 16.18
CA PRO A 67 -0.08 -3.83 15.26
C PRO A 67 -0.84 -2.57 14.85
N SER A 68 -0.78 -1.50 15.64
CA SER A 68 -1.36 -0.19 15.32
C SER A 68 -0.55 0.62 14.28
N GLU A 69 0.61 0.13 13.84
CA GLU A 69 1.51 0.84 12.90
C GLU A 69 1.67 0.08 11.55
N PRO A 70 0.60 -0.38 10.87
CA PRO A 70 0.75 -1.03 9.58
C PRO A 70 1.26 -0.04 8.51
N ALA A 71 1.96 -0.58 7.51
CA ALA A 71 2.38 0.17 6.34
C ALA A 71 1.73 -0.41 5.08
N LEU A 72 1.23 0.47 4.19
CA LEU A 72 0.61 0.07 2.92
C LEU A 72 1.34 0.67 1.73
N GLN A 73 1.36 -0.05 0.61
CA GLN A 73 1.96 0.39 -0.63
C GLN A 73 1.17 -0.09 -1.84
N TYR A 74 1.01 0.78 -2.83
CA TYR A 74 0.61 0.37 -4.18
C TYR A 74 1.87 0.19 -5.01
N LEU A 75 2.11 -1.04 -5.48
CA LEU A 75 3.30 -1.43 -6.23
C LEU A 75 2.93 -1.73 -7.68
N ALA A 76 3.78 -1.30 -8.60
CA ALA A 76 3.72 -1.64 -10.02
C ALA A 76 5.06 -2.27 -10.46
N GLY A 77 5.00 -3.18 -11.43
CA GLY A 77 6.14 -3.97 -11.89
C GLY A 77 6.67 -4.99 -10.85
N ASP A 78 7.76 -5.66 -11.20
CA ASP A 78 8.41 -6.65 -10.34
C ASP A 78 9.94 -6.53 -10.37
N GLY A 79 10.60 -7.20 -9.42
CA GLY A 79 12.06 -7.24 -9.35
C GLY A 79 12.73 -5.87 -9.46
N ARG A 80 13.58 -5.71 -10.49
CA ARG A 80 14.37 -4.49 -10.73
C ARG A 80 13.57 -3.37 -11.42
N THR A 81 12.40 -3.66 -11.96
CA THR A 81 11.51 -2.68 -12.61
C THR A 81 10.37 -2.25 -11.69
N GLY A 82 10.23 -2.91 -10.55
CA GLY A 82 9.22 -2.58 -9.55
C GLY A 82 9.43 -1.20 -8.93
N PHE A 83 8.33 -0.47 -8.72
CA PHE A 83 8.33 0.76 -7.93
C PHE A 83 7.09 0.86 -7.06
N SER A 84 7.17 1.71 -6.02
CA SER A 84 6.00 2.07 -5.21
C SER A 84 5.36 3.30 -5.81
N ALA A 85 4.12 3.20 -6.25
CA ALA A 85 3.35 4.32 -6.78
C ALA A 85 2.85 5.23 -5.64
N ARG A 86 2.35 4.62 -4.56
CA ARG A 86 1.91 5.30 -3.35
C ARG A 86 2.33 4.52 -2.11
N ARG A 87 2.51 5.22 -0.99
CA ARG A 87 2.77 4.60 0.32
C ARG A 87 1.94 5.29 1.39
N LEU A 88 1.54 4.52 2.40
CA LEU A 88 0.89 4.98 3.62
C LEU A 88 1.64 4.37 4.80
N CYS A 89 2.05 5.23 5.74
CA CYS A 89 2.62 4.84 7.02
C CYS A 89 1.59 5.21 8.10
N LEU A 90 1.03 4.21 8.77
CA LEU A 90 0.05 4.46 9.83
C LEU A 90 0.77 4.64 11.17
N ASN A 91 0.38 5.65 11.95
CA ASN A 91 0.89 5.89 13.31
C ASN A 91 2.41 5.89 13.46
N THR A 92 3.14 6.07 12.36
CA THR A 92 4.61 6.01 12.34
C THR A 92 5.12 7.44 12.27
N PRO A 93 5.72 7.98 13.34
CA PRO A 93 6.24 9.34 13.32
C PRO A 93 7.42 9.45 12.35
N HIS A 94 7.37 10.46 11.50
CA HIS A 94 8.47 10.83 10.60
C HIS A 94 8.42 12.34 10.38
N ARG A 95 9.44 13.08 10.81
CA ARG A 95 9.44 14.56 10.69
C ARG A 95 9.07 14.99 9.26
N PRO A 96 8.13 15.94 9.08
CA PRO A 96 7.39 16.73 10.07
C PRO A 96 6.11 16.07 10.65
N PHE A 97 5.76 14.85 10.24
CA PHE A 97 4.52 14.16 10.60
C PHE A 97 4.60 13.45 11.95
N PRO A 98 3.68 13.72 12.89
CA PRO A 98 3.67 13.10 14.21
C PRO A 98 3.15 11.65 14.19
N GLY A 99 2.50 11.23 13.11
CA GLY A 99 1.86 9.91 13.02
C GLY A 99 1.53 9.52 11.58
N THR A 100 0.27 9.21 11.32
CA THR A 100 -0.18 8.74 10.01
C THR A 100 0.13 9.74 8.89
N HIS A 101 0.78 9.27 7.82
CA HIS A 101 1.10 10.08 6.65
C HIS A 101 1.15 9.25 5.38
N LYS A 102 0.83 9.88 4.25
CA LYS A 102 0.95 9.31 2.91
C LYS A 102 2.14 9.93 2.19
N HIS A 103 2.87 9.11 1.45
CA HIS A 103 3.97 9.56 0.62
C HIS A 103 3.49 9.79 -0.83
N ARG A 104 3.87 10.93 -1.38
CA ARG A 104 3.79 11.26 -2.80
C ARG A 104 5.16 11.01 -3.41
N ASN A 105 5.22 10.05 -4.32
CA ASN A 105 6.43 9.83 -5.09
C ASN A 105 6.52 10.91 -6.17
N GLU A 106 7.69 11.55 -6.27
CA GLU A 106 8.01 12.45 -7.36
C GLU A 106 8.70 11.64 -8.48
N PRO A 107 8.12 11.59 -9.69
CA PRO A 107 8.74 10.89 -10.82
C PRO A 107 10.12 11.46 -11.15
N GLY A 108 11.10 10.60 -11.42
CA GLY A 108 12.46 11.03 -11.75
C GLY A 108 13.40 11.22 -10.54
N GLY A 109 12.98 10.84 -9.33
CA GLY A 109 13.85 10.82 -8.15
C GLY A 109 13.93 12.14 -7.38
N GLY A 110 12.93 13.02 -7.56
CA GLY A 110 12.74 14.19 -6.69
C GLY A 110 12.47 13.80 -5.23
N GLU A 111 12.52 14.78 -4.33
CA GLU A 111 12.23 14.53 -2.91
C GLU A 111 10.82 13.93 -2.73
N GLU A 112 10.74 12.83 -1.99
CA GLU A 112 9.48 12.16 -1.65
C GLU A 112 8.67 13.09 -0.73
N GLY A 113 7.67 13.78 -1.29
CA GLY A 113 6.72 14.57 -0.51
C GLY A 113 5.85 13.68 0.36
N ALA A 114 5.28 14.23 1.43
CA ALA A 114 4.29 13.54 2.24
C ALA A 114 3.22 14.50 2.78
N TYR A 115 2.07 13.95 3.17
CA TYR A 115 0.94 14.70 3.73
C TYR A 115 0.18 13.85 4.75
N GLU A 116 -0.52 14.52 5.66
CA GLU A 116 -1.45 13.89 6.58
C GLU A 116 -2.78 13.60 5.86
N PRO A 117 -3.26 12.36 5.83
CA PRO A 117 -4.53 12.02 5.20
C PRO A 117 -5.73 12.34 6.09
N ASP A 118 -6.85 12.69 5.47
CA ASP A 118 -8.16 12.92 6.12
C ASP A 118 -9.18 11.79 5.85
N ASP A 119 -8.82 10.84 4.99
CA ASP A 119 -9.64 9.74 4.48
C ASP A 119 -9.29 8.36 5.10
N ILE A 120 -8.19 8.28 5.85
CA ILE A 120 -7.76 7.03 6.50
C ILE A 120 -8.39 6.90 7.90
N PRO A 121 -9.06 5.78 8.21
CA PRO A 121 -9.62 5.56 9.55
C PRO A 121 -8.57 5.66 10.66
N ALA A 122 -8.92 6.33 11.75
CA ALA A 122 -8.07 6.42 12.92
C ALA A 122 -7.86 5.03 13.54
N VAL A 123 -6.62 4.73 13.92
CA VAL A 123 -6.25 3.49 14.63
C VAL A 123 -5.63 3.85 15.95
N PRO A 124 -6.26 3.51 17.09
CA PRO A 124 -5.67 3.72 18.40
C PRO A 124 -4.33 3.00 18.55
N LEU A 125 -3.37 3.65 19.23
CA LEU A 125 -2.10 3.03 19.62
C LEU A 125 -2.35 2.01 20.73
N GLN A 126 -2.52 0.74 20.34
CA GLN A 126 -2.87 -0.36 21.25
C GLN A 126 -2.14 -1.65 20.86
N PRO A 127 -1.90 -2.56 21.82
CA PRO A 127 -1.22 -3.83 21.55
C PRO A 127 -2.07 -4.82 20.73
N ARG A 128 -3.33 -4.47 20.43
CA ARG A 128 -4.24 -5.22 19.58
C ARG A 128 -5.05 -4.25 18.73
N VAL A 129 -5.37 -4.67 17.52
CA VAL A 129 -6.24 -3.96 16.60
C VAL A 129 -7.51 -4.77 16.42
N ALA A 130 -8.66 -4.10 16.40
CA ALA A 130 -9.94 -4.77 16.24
C ALA A 130 -10.04 -5.45 14.86
N PRO A 131 -10.71 -6.61 14.74
CA PRO A 131 -11.00 -7.22 13.44
C PRO A 131 -11.73 -6.24 12.52
N GLY A 132 -11.40 -6.25 11.23
CA GLY A 132 -11.96 -5.34 10.23
C GLY A 132 -11.24 -3.99 10.13
N THR A 133 -10.45 -3.57 11.11
CA THR A 133 -9.71 -2.30 11.04
C THR A 133 -8.70 -2.29 9.90
N TYR A 134 -7.91 -3.35 9.73
CA TYR A 134 -6.96 -3.45 8.62
C TYR A 134 -7.66 -3.46 7.25
N ARG A 135 -8.82 -4.12 7.15
CA ARG A 135 -9.62 -4.11 5.94
C ARG A 135 -10.03 -2.68 5.57
N ALA A 136 -10.59 -1.95 6.52
CA ALA A 136 -11.05 -0.58 6.31
C ALA A 136 -9.91 0.35 5.87
N ILE A 137 -8.71 0.19 6.44
CA ILE A 137 -7.51 0.95 6.03
C ILE A 137 -7.08 0.60 4.61
N LEU A 138 -7.10 -0.69 4.25
CA LEU A 138 -6.77 -1.11 2.89
C LEU A 138 -7.77 -0.57 1.87
N GLU A 139 -9.07 -0.62 2.17
CA GLU A 139 -10.12 -0.10 1.30
C GLU A 139 -10.02 1.43 1.13
N ALA A 140 -9.77 2.18 2.21
CA ALA A 140 -9.54 3.62 2.13
C ALA A 140 -8.28 3.96 1.30
N PHE A 141 -7.18 3.23 1.53
CA PHE A 141 -5.95 3.41 0.74
C PHE A 141 -6.13 3.01 -0.73
N ALA A 142 -6.94 1.99 -1.03
CA ALA A 142 -7.26 1.58 -2.39
C ALA A 142 -8.08 2.68 -3.11
N ALA A 143 -9.08 3.26 -2.44
CA ALA A 143 -9.91 4.32 -2.98
C ALA A 143 -9.08 5.56 -3.36
N GLU A 144 -8.17 6.01 -2.49
CA GLU A 144 -7.20 7.07 -2.77
C GLU A 144 -6.35 6.79 -4.03
N CYS A 145 -6.02 5.51 -4.25
CA CYS A 145 -5.23 5.07 -5.40
C CYS A 145 -6.08 4.84 -6.66
N PHE A 146 -7.38 5.17 -6.64
CA PHE A 146 -8.34 4.88 -7.72
C PHE A 146 -8.44 3.39 -8.06
N ILE A 147 -8.32 2.53 -7.04
CA ILE A 147 -8.48 1.07 -7.17
C ILE A 147 -9.87 0.70 -6.66
N ALA A 148 -10.69 0.13 -7.54
CA ALA A 148 -11.96 -0.47 -7.17
C ALA A 148 -11.73 -1.81 -6.44
N ILE A 149 -12.56 -2.08 -5.43
CA ILE A 149 -12.63 -3.41 -4.82
C ILE A 149 -13.48 -4.28 -5.74
N GLY A 150 -12.86 -5.33 -6.30
CA GLY A 150 -13.53 -6.29 -7.19
C GLY A 150 -14.58 -7.14 -6.46
N ASP A 151 -15.58 -7.61 -7.20
CA ASP A 151 -16.67 -8.43 -6.65
C ASP A 151 -16.20 -9.79 -6.09
N ASP A 152 -15.03 -10.26 -6.56
CA ASP A 152 -14.38 -11.48 -6.10
C ASP A 152 -13.44 -11.26 -4.90
N PHE A 153 -13.41 -10.04 -4.34
CA PHE A 153 -12.51 -9.70 -3.25
C PHE A 153 -12.83 -10.47 -1.96
N VAL A 154 -11.85 -11.22 -1.47
CA VAL A 154 -11.96 -11.97 -0.22
C VAL A 154 -10.97 -11.43 0.81
N TRP A 155 -11.51 -10.97 1.95
CA TRP A 155 -10.71 -10.55 3.09
C TRP A 155 -10.45 -11.70 4.07
N CYS A 156 -9.24 -11.76 4.60
CA CYS A 156 -8.95 -12.47 5.83
C CYS A 156 -7.95 -11.67 6.68
N GLU A 157 -8.08 -11.76 8.01
CA GLU A 157 -7.18 -11.07 8.93
C GLU A 157 -5.76 -11.68 8.88
N PRO A 158 -4.70 -10.89 9.17
CA PRO A 158 -3.37 -11.42 9.37
C PRO A 158 -3.41 -12.41 10.54
N ARG A 159 -3.22 -13.70 10.26
CA ARG A 159 -3.16 -14.73 11.30
C ARG A 159 -1.82 -14.61 12.03
N GLY A 160 -1.87 -14.48 13.35
CA GLY A 160 -0.70 -14.71 14.20
C GLY A 160 -0.30 -16.18 14.11
N GLY A 161 0.99 -16.46 13.96
CA GLY A 161 1.51 -17.79 14.27
C GLY A 161 1.16 -18.09 15.72
N ARG A 162 0.38 -19.16 15.94
CA ARG A 162 0.22 -19.74 17.28
C ARG A 162 1.50 -20.47 17.66
#